data_AF-A0A821L6R3-F1
#
_entry.id   AF-A0A821L6R3-F1
#
_cell.length_a   1.000
_cell.length_b   1.000
_cell.length_c   1.000
_cell.angle_alpha   90.00
_cell.angle_beta   90.00
_cell.angle_gamma   90.00
#
_symmetry.space_group_name_H-M   'P 1'
#
loop_
_entity.id
_entity.type
_entity.pdbx_description
1 polymer ?
#
loop_
_entity_poly.entity_id
_entity_poly.type
_entity_poly.pdbx_seq_one_letter_code
_entity_poly.pdbx_strand_id
1 'polypeptide(L)'
;MSLSALLFSLLIIGYCSASKCGSNCPSNKCPSCPCGTTTNFQDIATWCAKFSDWDQACCRCIVKEESNGNANAAYYNSAKLGFDVGLWQINEYWNWKTCSGGKAPCDPKINLECAKKVWREAGKSFRRWSTAAKCGCS
;
A
#
# COMPACT_ATOMS: atom_id res chain seq x y z
N MET A 1 38.38 -28.79 -40.97
CA MET A 1 37.50 -29.49 -39.99
C MET A 1 38.36 -29.70 -38.75
N SER A 2 38.13 -29.13 -37.57
CA SER A 2 36.89 -28.89 -36.84
C SER A 2 36.98 -27.65 -35.93
N LEU A 3 35.88 -26.87 -35.90
CA LEU A 3 35.51 -25.89 -34.88
C LEU A 3 35.23 -26.58 -33.54
N SER A 4 35.57 -25.96 -32.41
CA SER A 4 34.88 -26.09 -31.11
C SER A 4 35.38 -24.98 -30.18
N ALA A 5 34.75 -23.80 -30.17
CA ALA A 5 33.54 -23.42 -29.42
C ALA A 5 33.90 -22.79 -28.05
N LEU A 6 34.08 -21.45 -28.08
CA LEU A 6 34.09 -20.57 -26.92
C LEU A 6 32.70 -20.56 -26.27
N LEU A 7 32.59 -21.00 -25.02
CA LEU A 7 31.39 -20.86 -24.19
C LEU A 7 31.40 -19.48 -23.51
N PHE A 8 30.74 -18.51 -24.13
CA PHE A 8 30.28 -17.29 -23.46
C PHE A 8 28.97 -17.61 -22.73
N SER A 9 29.04 -17.82 -21.41
CA SER A 9 27.85 -17.87 -20.56
C SER A 9 27.31 -16.45 -20.35
N LEU A 10 26.38 -16.03 -21.19
CA LEU A 10 25.52 -14.88 -20.93
C LEU A 10 24.60 -15.20 -19.74
N LEU A 11 24.89 -14.60 -18.58
CA LEU A 11 23.92 -14.42 -17.52
C LEU A 11 22.87 -13.40 -18.00
N ILE A 12 21.76 -13.92 -18.52
CA ILE A 12 20.58 -13.13 -18.86
C ILE A 12 19.99 -12.62 -17.53
N ILE A 13 20.29 -11.37 -17.18
CA ILE A 13 19.58 -10.65 -16.12
C ILE A 13 18.17 -10.39 -16.66
N GLY A 14 17.24 -11.29 -16.33
CA GLY A 14 15.82 -11.09 -16.60
C GLY A 14 15.30 -9.90 -15.80
N TYR A 15 15.32 -8.72 -16.41
CA TYR A 15 14.57 -7.56 -15.93
C TYR A 15 13.08 -7.83 -16.17
N CYS A 16 12.42 -8.50 -15.23
CA CYS A 16 10.97 -8.39 -15.13
C CYS A 16 10.67 -6.96 -14.67
N SER A 17 10.29 -6.10 -15.61
CA SER A 17 9.63 -4.83 -15.30
C SER A 17 8.37 -5.14 -14.52
N ALA A 18 8.46 -5.10 -13.18
CA ALA A 18 7.32 -5.25 -12.30
C ALA A 18 6.37 -4.08 -12.58
N SER A 19 5.27 -4.38 -13.26
CA SER A 19 4.14 -3.48 -13.39
C SER A 19 3.70 -3.09 -11.99
N LYS A 20 3.92 -1.81 -11.63
CA LYS A 20 3.45 -1.25 -10.37
C LYS A 20 1.93 -1.46 -10.29
N CYS A 21 1.46 -1.97 -9.16
CA CYS A 21 0.04 -2.06 -8.85
C CYS A 21 -0.51 -0.63 -8.72
N GLY A 22 -1.00 -0.09 -9.84
CA GLY A 22 -1.44 1.31 -9.93
C GLY A 22 -2.82 1.49 -9.33
N SER A 23 -2.88 1.92 -8.06
CA SER A 23 -4.09 2.32 -7.31
C SER A 23 -5.17 1.24 -7.10
N ASN A 24 -4.96 0.07 -7.68
CA ASN A 24 -5.71 -1.17 -7.54
C ASN A 24 -4.78 -2.27 -8.08
N CYS A 25 -5.32 -3.48 -8.22
CA CYS A 25 -4.70 -4.62 -8.88
C CYS A 25 -5.19 -4.74 -10.36
N PRO A 26 -4.93 -3.78 -11.27
CA PRO A 26 -5.51 -3.82 -12.61
C PRO A 26 -4.92 -5.00 -13.39
N SER A 27 -5.80 -5.94 -13.75
CA SER A 27 -5.53 -7.07 -14.64
C SER A 27 -4.49 -8.09 -14.13
N ASN A 28 -4.39 -8.35 -12.82
CA ASN A 28 -3.43 -9.31 -12.24
C ASN A 28 -1.96 -9.04 -12.60
N LYS A 29 -1.63 -7.78 -12.88
CA LYS A 29 -0.25 -7.35 -13.18
C LYS A 29 0.65 -7.29 -11.94
N CYS A 30 0.09 -7.65 -10.79
CA CYS A 30 0.71 -7.75 -9.49
C CYS A 30 0.98 -9.22 -9.14
N PRO A 31 1.98 -9.53 -8.31
CA PRO A 31 2.21 -10.91 -7.85
C PRO A 31 0.99 -11.55 -7.18
N SER A 32 0.14 -10.74 -6.56
CA SER A 32 -1.16 -11.13 -6.02
C SER A 32 -2.08 -9.91 -5.91
N CYS A 33 -3.37 -10.16 -5.69
CA CYS A 33 -4.39 -9.14 -5.50
C CYS A 33 -5.10 -9.34 -4.16
N PRO A 34 -4.48 -8.91 -3.04
CA PRO A 34 -4.93 -9.26 -1.70
C PRO A 34 -6.34 -8.76 -1.36
N CYS A 35 -6.77 -7.66 -1.98
CA CYS A 35 -8.11 -7.09 -1.81
C CYS A 35 -9.01 -7.28 -3.04
N GLY A 36 -8.66 -8.23 -3.92
CA GLY A 36 -9.35 -8.47 -5.18
C GLY A 36 -8.94 -7.50 -6.30
N THR A 37 -9.66 -7.56 -7.41
CA THR A 37 -9.38 -6.79 -8.63
C THR A 37 -10.36 -5.64 -8.87
N THR A 38 -11.43 -5.54 -8.06
CA THR A 38 -12.45 -4.50 -8.19
C THR A 38 -12.10 -3.29 -7.33
N THR A 39 -12.47 -2.11 -7.81
CA THR A 39 -12.39 -0.89 -7.01
C THR A 39 -13.54 -0.82 -6.01
N ASN A 40 -13.29 -0.23 -4.85
CA ASN A 40 -14.27 0.04 -3.81
C ASN A 40 -14.10 1.47 -3.30
N PHE A 41 -14.66 2.45 -4.02
CA PHE A 41 -14.56 3.85 -3.61
C PHE A 41 -15.45 4.14 -2.40
N GLN A 42 -14.84 4.81 -1.43
CA GLN A 42 -15.45 5.23 -0.19
C GLN A 42 -15.40 6.75 -0.09
N ASP A 43 -16.34 7.34 0.64
CA ASP A 43 -16.29 8.76 0.94
C ASP A 43 -15.20 9.04 1.99
N ILE A 44 -14.17 9.79 1.59
CA ILE A 44 -12.99 10.06 2.41
C ILE A 44 -13.38 10.85 3.67
N ALA A 45 -14.27 11.84 3.54
CA ALA A 45 -14.68 12.68 4.65
C ALA A 45 -15.39 11.87 5.73
N THR A 46 -16.27 10.94 5.33
CA THR A 46 -17.00 10.02 6.21
C THR A 46 -16.04 9.12 7.00
N TRP A 47 -14.99 8.62 6.36
CA TRP A 47 -14.03 7.74 7.03
C TRP A 47 -13.11 8.48 7.99
N CYS A 48 -12.62 9.66 7.61
CA CYS A 48 -11.82 10.52 8.50
C CYS A 48 -12.62 11.01 9.72
N ALA A 49 -13.92 11.27 9.56
CA ALA A 49 -14.78 11.71 10.65
C ALA A 49 -15.04 10.62 11.71
N LYS A 50 -14.75 9.34 11.42
CA LYS A 50 -14.92 8.24 12.39
C LYS A 50 -13.92 8.29 13.55
N PHE A 51 -12.87 9.10 13.44
CA PHE A 51 -11.89 9.27 14.52
C PHE A 51 -11.51 10.75 14.67
N SER A 52 -12.06 11.38 15.72
CA SER A 52 -11.96 12.82 15.96
C SER A 52 -10.57 13.31 16.37
N ASP A 53 -9.69 12.42 16.86
CA ASP A 53 -8.35 12.81 17.31
C ASP A 53 -7.42 13.17 16.14
N TRP A 54 -7.80 12.81 14.91
CA TRP A 54 -7.05 13.18 13.72
C TRP A 54 -7.38 14.59 13.28
N ASP A 55 -6.32 15.32 12.90
CA ASP A 55 -6.50 16.50 12.06
C ASP A 55 -7.24 16.07 10.77
N GLN A 56 -8.41 16.66 10.58
CA GLN A 56 -9.33 16.23 9.53
C GLN A 56 -8.84 16.64 8.14
N ALA A 57 -8.09 17.73 8.01
CA ALA A 57 -7.50 18.11 6.73
C ALA A 57 -6.38 17.13 6.35
N CYS A 58 -5.54 16.77 7.32
CA CYS A 58 -4.49 15.77 7.15
C CYS A 58 -5.04 14.41 6.78
N CYS A 59 -6.00 13.88 7.53
CA CYS A 59 -6.58 12.58 7.19
C CYS A 59 -7.14 12.56 5.76
N ARG A 60 -7.87 13.62 5.36
CA ARG A 60 -8.46 13.69 4.02
C ARG A 60 -7.40 13.75 2.93
N CYS A 61 -6.35 14.55 3.14
CA CYS A 61 -5.25 14.64 2.18
C CYS A 61 -4.49 13.31 2.07
N ILE A 62 -4.12 12.69 3.20
CA ILE A 62 -3.45 11.38 3.23
C ILE A 62 -4.27 10.34 2.46
N VAL A 63 -5.54 10.12 2.81
CA VAL A 63 -6.36 9.11 2.13
C VAL A 63 -6.53 9.43 0.63
N LYS A 64 -6.63 10.71 0.27
CA LYS A 64 -6.72 11.14 -1.13
C LYS A 64 -5.45 10.80 -1.92
N GLU A 65 -4.28 11.05 -1.35
CA GLU A 65 -2.98 10.78 -1.98
C GLU A 65 -2.65 9.29 -2.02
N GLU A 66 -2.95 8.58 -0.93
CA GLU A 66 -2.59 7.17 -0.76
C GLU A 66 -3.48 6.25 -1.61
N SER A 67 -4.79 6.48 -1.63
CA SER A 67 -5.74 5.55 -2.27
C SER A 67 -6.78 6.21 -3.17
N ASN A 68 -6.84 7.55 -3.20
CA ASN A 68 -7.93 8.29 -3.82
C ASN A 68 -9.32 7.84 -3.31
N GLY A 69 -9.39 7.36 -2.06
CA GLY A 69 -10.60 6.80 -1.45
C GLY A 69 -10.96 5.38 -1.88
N ASN A 70 -10.11 4.67 -2.62
CA ASN A 70 -10.35 3.27 -2.98
C ASN A 70 -9.93 2.32 -1.84
N ALA A 71 -10.88 1.72 -1.14
CA ALA A 71 -10.62 0.76 -0.08
C ALA A 71 -10.01 -0.58 -0.54
N ASN A 72 -10.05 -0.86 -1.85
CA ASN A 72 -9.36 -2.00 -2.44
C ASN A 72 -8.03 -1.58 -3.11
N ALA A 73 -7.57 -0.35 -2.91
CA ALA A 73 -6.28 0.08 -3.44
C ALA A 73 -5.17 -0.82 -2.90
N ALA A 74 -4.32 -1.31 -3.80
CA ALA A 74 -3.18 -2.13 -3.47
C ALA A 74 -1.97 -1.62 -4.25
N TYR A 75 -0.90 -1.33 -3.53
CA TYR A 75 0.39 -0.96 -4.11
C TYR A 75 1.43 -2.00 -3.72
N TYR A 76 2.10 -2.61 -4.70
CA TYR A 76 3.18 -3.56 -4.44
C TYR A 76 4.52 -2.85 -4.43
N ASN A 77 5.20 -2.86 -3.29
CA ASN A 77 6.51 -2.24 -3.14
C ASN A 77 7.62 -3.14 -3.70
N SER A 78 7.74 -4.35 -3.17
CA SER A 78 8.72 -5.37 -3.59
C SER A 78 8.46 -6.67 -2.84
N ALA A 79 9.18 -7.75 -3.20
CA ALA A 79 9.06 -9.04 -2.50
C ALA A 79 9.47 -8.95 -1.02
N LYS A 80 10.31 -7.98 -0.66
CA LYS A 80 10.77 -7.77 0.72
C LYS A 80 9.83 -6.87 1.52
N LEU A 81 9.27 -5.83 0.90
CA LEU A 81 8.46 -4.81 1.56
C LEU A 81 6.94 -5.06 1.46
N GLY A 82 6.54 -6.03 0.63
CA GLY A 82 5.16 -6.46 0.51
C GLY A 82 4.24 -5.40 -0.11
N PHE A 83 2.96 -5.49 0.26
CA PHE A 83 1.90 -4.61 -0.21
C PHE A 83 1.54 -3.51 0.78
N ASP A 84 1.13 -2.36 0.25
CA ASP A 84 0.31 -1.38 0.96
C ASP A 84 -1.14 -1.53 0.51
N VAL A 85 -2.10 -1.55 1.43
CA VAL A 85 -3.51 -1.77 1.08
C VAL A 85 -4.51 -0.86 1.80
N GLY A 86 -5.62 -0.61 1.10
CA GLY A 86 -6.79 0.10 1.60
C GLY A 86 -6.64 1.61 1.67
N LEU A 87 -7.55 2.25 2.40
CA LEU A 87 -7.71 3.71 2.40
C LEU A 87 -6.45 4.46 2.84
N TRP A 88 -5.77 3.96 3.87
CA TRP A 88 -4.53 4.55 4.40
C TRP A 88 -3.27 3.82 3.93
N GLN A 89 -3.37 2.94 2.93
CA GLN A 89 -2.23 2.18 2.37
C GLN A 89 -1.36 1.54 3.48
N ILE A 90 -1.99 0.69 4.29
CA ILE A 90 -1.34 0.03 5.42
C ILE A 90 -0.36 -1.04 4.92
N ASN A 91 0.90 -0.94 5.32
CA ASN A 91 1.97 -1.79 4.83
C ASN A 91 1.99 -3.20 5.47
N GLU A 92 2.21 -4.20 4.62
CA GLU A 92 2.28 -5.62 4.98
C GLU A 92 3.41 -5.92 5.94
N TYR A 93 4.62 -5.50 5.58
CA TYR A 93 5.83 -5.83 6.31
C TYR A 93 5.82 -5.27 7.74
N TRP A 94 5.33 -4.04 7.91
CA TRP A 94 5.37 -3.35 9.21
C TRP A 94 4.11 -3.56 10.06
N ASN A 95 2.92 -3.69 9.46
CA ASN A 95 1.68 -3.44 10.20
C ASN A 95 0.71 -4.63 10.25
N TRP A 96 0.60 -5.46 9.20
CA TRP A 96 -0.49 -6.44 9.12
C TRP A 96 -0.46 -7.45 10.26
N LYS A 97 0.73 -7.94 10.64
CA LYS A 97 0.86 -8.86 11.79
C LYS A 97 0.29 -8.28 13.08
N THR A 98 0.50 -6.98 13.30
CA THR A 98 0.18 -6.34 14.57
C THR A 98 -1.23 -5.74 14.61
N CYS A 99 -1.89 -5.52 13.48
CA CYS A 99 -3.21 -4.89 13.43
C CYS A 99 -4.32 -5.73 12.78
N SER A 100 -3.97 -6.72 11.96
CA SER A 100 -4.93 -7.57 11.22
C SER A 100 -4.57 -9.06 11.27
N GLY A 101 -3.74 -9.48 12.23
CA GLY A 101 -3.34 -10.88 12.41
C GLY A 101 -2.55 -11.46 11.23
N GLY A 102 -1.87 -10.59 10.46
CA GLY A 102 -1.09 -10.95 9.27
C GLY A 102 -1.89 -11.00 7.98
N LYS A 103 -3.19 -10.70 8.00
CA LYS A 103 -4.04 -10.66 6.81
C LYS A 103 -4.09 -9.26 6.22
N ALA A 104 -4.30 -9.14 4.91
CA ALA A 104 -4.53 -7.85 4.28
C ALA A 104 -5.78 -7.16 4.88
N PRO A 105 -5.67 -5.94 5.45
CA PRO A 105 -6.81 -5.21 6.01
C PRO A 105 -7.66 -4.57 4.90
N CYS A 106 -8.30 -5.41 4.07
CA CYS A 106 -9.15 -4.99 2.95
C CYS A 106 -10.54 -4.50 3.39
N ASP A 107 -11.00 -4.91 4.57
CA ASP A 107 -12.19 -4.31 5.17
C ASP A 107 -11.87 -2.89 5.65
N PRO A 108 -12.63 -1.86 5.23
CA PRO A 108 -12.36 -0.47 5.61
C PRO A 108 -12.32 -0.20 7.12
N LYS A 109 -13.10 -0.95 7.94
CA LYS A 109 -13.07 -0.78 9.40
C LYS A 109 -11.77 -1.34 9.98
N ILE A 110 -11.33 -2.51 9.52
CA ILE A 110 -10.03 -3.07 9.92
C ILE A 110 -8.89 -2.14 9.47
N ASN A 111 -8.97 -1.61 8.24
CA ASN A 111 -8.00 -0.64 7.72
C ASN A 111 -7.91 0.62 8.58
N LEU A 112 -9.05 1.17 9.01
CA LEU A 112 -9.12 2.31 9.94
C LEU A 112 -8.46 1.98 11.29
N GLU A 113 -8.74 0.82 11.88
CA GLU A 113 -8.13 0.44 13.16
C GLU A 113 -6.61 0.25 13.05
N CYS A 114 -6.13 -0.31 11.93
CA CYS A 114 -4.71 -0.35 11.60
C CYS A 114 -4.11 1.06 11.51
N ALA A 115 -4.74 1.97 10.75
CA ALA A 115 -4.28 3.35 10.60
C ALA A 115 -4.20 4.09 11.95
N LYS A 116 -5.23 3.95 12.79
CA LYS A 116 -5.24 4.52 14.15
C LYS A 116 -4.06 4.02 14.98
N LYS A 117 -3.74 2.73 14.88
CA LYS A 117 -2.57 2.14 15.56
C LYS A 117 -1.25 2.73 15.06
N VAL A 118 -1.05 2.79 13.74
CA VAL A 118 0.17 3.39 13.15
C VAL A 118 0.34 4.84 13.58
N TRP A 119 -0.74 5.62 13.56
CA TRP A 119 -0.75 7.01 14.01
C TRP A 119 -0.41 7.15 15.50
N ARG A 120 -0.95 6.29 16.37
CA ARG A 120 -0.62 6.28 17.81
C ARG A 120 0.85 5.95 18.04
N GLU A 121 1.38 4.92 17.38
CA GLU A 121 2.79 4.54 17.46
C GLU A 121 3.74 5.58 16.87
N ALA A 122 3.23 6.42 15.96
CA ALA A 122 3.93 7.60 15.45
C ALA A 122 3.87 8.79 16.44
N GLY A 123 3.39 8.60 17.67
CA GLY A 123 3.27 9.68 18.64
C GLY A 123 2.11 10.62 18.33
N LYS A 124 0.98 10.07 17.88
CA LYS A 124 -0.24 10.82 17.51
C LYS A 124 -0.03 11.76 16.32
N SER A 125 0.64 11.25 15.28
CA SER A 125 1.10 12.05 14.15
C SER A 125 1.05 11.26 12.84
N PHE A 126 0.92 11.95 11.70
CA PHE A 126 0.91 11.32 10.37
C PHE A 126 2.32 11.14 9.78
N ARG A 127 3.42 11.51 10.45
CA ARG A 127 4.81 11.42 9.93
C ARG A 127 5.25 10.07 9.35
N ARG A 128 4.58 8.97 9.69
CA ARG A 128 4.90 7.63 9.14
C ARG A 128 4.36 7.43 7.72
N TRP A 129 3.41 8.26 7.28
CA TRP A 129 2.96 8.28 5.90
C TRP A 129 3.91 9.14 5.07
N SER A 130 4.43 8.57 3.98
CA SER A 130 5.33 9.29 3.08
C SER A 130 4.68 10.53 2.45
N THR A 131 3.34 10.51 2.33
CA THR A 131 2.51 11.62 1.84
C THR A 131 2.31 12.74 2.86
N ALA A 132 2.70 12.57 4.12
CA ALA A 132 2.49 13.57 5.17
C ALA A 132 3.14 14.92 4.86
N ALA A 133 4.38 14.92 4.35
CA ALA A 133 5.06 16.15 3.96
C ALA A 133 4.32 16.90 2.85
N LYS A 134 3.79 16.18 1.85
CA LYS A 134 2.98 16.77 0.77
C LYS A 134 1.67 17.36 1.30
N CYS A 135 1.10 16.74 2.32
CA CYS A 135 -0.12 17.19 2.97
C CYS A 135 0.09 18.27 4.05
N GLY A 136 1.34 18.68 4.32
CA GLY A 136 1.66 19.61 5.40
C GLY A 136 1.40 19.04 6.80
N CYS A 137 1.40 17.72 6.92
CA CYS A 137 1.09 16.99 8.16
C CYS A 137 2.37 16.60 8.90
N SER A 138 2.28 16.61 10.23
CA SER A 138 3.29 16.05 11.13
C SER A 138 2.79 14.80 11.80
#